data_AF-A0A538M822-F1
#
_entry.id   AF-A0A538M822-F1
#
_cell.length_a   1.000
_cell.length_b   1.000
_cell.length_c   1.000
_cell.angle_alpha   90.00
_cell.angle_beta   90.00
_cell.angle_gamma   90.00
#
_symmetry.space_group_name_H-M   'P 1'
#
loop_
_entity.id
_entity.type
_entity.pdbx_description
1 polymer ?
#
loop_
_entity_poly.entity_id
_entity_poly.type
_entity_poly.pdbx_seq_one_letter_code
_entity_poly.pdbx_strand_id
1 'polypeptide(L)' 'MRLPFASRDDMDIHRRGEELVVRVGSYKRNLILPQSLKRMVVREANFAGDHLEIVFGRGPQPADPERG' A
#
# COMPACT_ATOMS: atom_id res chain seq x y z
N MET A 1 7.02 -2.41 6.85
CA MET A 1 7.47 -3.79 6.47
C MET A 1 8.86 -3.71 5.83
N ARG A 2 9.83 -4.59 6.12
CA ARG A 2 11.19 -4.54 5.55
C ARG A 2 11.28 -5.05 4.09
N LEU A 3 11.91 -4.29 3.20
CA LEU A 3 12.06 -4.52 1.76
C LEU A 3 13.44 -4.00 1.27
N PRO A 4 14.50 -4.84 1.33
CA PRO A 4 15.81 -4.44 0.82
C PRO A 4 15.79 -4.39 -0.73
N PHE A 5 16.34 -3.31 -1.31
CA PHE A 5 16.53 -3.09 -2.77
C PHE A 5 15.27 -2.81 -3.60
N ALA A 6 14.15 -2.47 -2.96
CA ALA A 6 12.94 -2.06 -3.66
C ALA A 6 13.03 -0.63 -4.21
N SER A 7 12.75 -0.45 -5.51
CA SER A 7 12.54 0.87 -6.11
C SER A 7 11.08 1.31 -5.92
N ARG A 8 10.81 2.62 -5.92
CA ARG A 8 9.44 3.17 -5.88
C ARG A 8 8.63 2.82 -7.13
N ASP A 9 9.31 2.72 -8.28
CA ASP A 9 8.67 2.57 -9.60
C ASP A 9 8.04 1.19 -9.79
N ASP A 10 8.43 0.20 -8.99
CA ASP A 10 7.91 -1.17 -9.05
C ASP A 10 6.85 -1.47 -7.96
N MET A 11 6.28 -0.45 -7.33
CA MET A 11 5.34 -0.60 -6.21
C MET A 11 3.87 -0.50 -6.64
N ASP A 12 3.07 -1.52 -6.33
CA ASP A 12 1.62 -1.53 -6.52
C ASP A 12 0.92 -1.93 -5.21
N ILE A 13 -0.05 -1.12 -4.78
CA ILE A 13 -0.81 -1.34 -3.55
C ILE A 13 -2.29 -1.19 -3.87
N HIS A 14 -3.04 -2.26 -3.65
CA HIS A 14 -4.48 -2.25 -3.86
C HIS A 14 -5.20 -3.08 -2.80
N ARG A 15 -6.50 -2.82 -2.65
CA ARG A 15 -7.36 -3.56 -1.72
C ARG A 15 -8.08 -4.69 -2.44
N ARG A 16 -8.25 -5.82 -1.75
CA ARG A 16 -9.06 -6.95 -2.21
C ARG A 16 -9.95 -7.42 -1.05
N GLY A 17 -11.17 -6.91 -1.00
CA GLY A 17 -12.07 -7.12 0.13
C GLY A 17 -11.47 -6.59 1.43
N GLU A 18 -11.17 -7.50 2.36
CA GLU A 18 -10.58 -7.19 3.67
C GLU A 18 -9.05 -7.28 3.69
N GLU A 19 -8.43 -7.59 2.55
CA GLU A 19 -6.98 -7.67 2.41
C GLU A 19 -6.40 -6.41 1.77
N LEU A 20 -5.15 -6.12 2.12
CA LEU A 20 -4.26 -5.23 1.40
C LEU A 20 -3.24 -6.08 0.65
N VAL A 21 -3.18 -5.91 -0.67
CA VAL A 21 -2.17 -6.53 -1.52
C VAL A 21 -1.07 -5.50 -1.75
N VAL A 22 0.15 -5.87 -1.40
CA VAL A 22 1.35 -5.06 -1.63
C VAL A 22 2.25 -5.84 -2.58
N ARG A 23 2.60 -5.22 -3.71
CA ARG A 23 3.58 -5.71 -4.66
C ARG A 23 4.72 -4.72 -4.77
N VAL A 24 5.94 -5.25 -4.79
CA VAL A 24 7.17 -4.50 -4.96
C VAL A 24 8.13 -5.35 -5.78
N GLY A 25 8.24 -5.05 -7.08
CA GLY A 25 8.92 -5.92 -8.04
C GLY A 25 8.30 -7.33 -8.06
N SER A 26 9.11 -8.36 -7.79
CA SER A 26 8.66 -9.75 -7.70
C SER A 26 8.07 -10.12 -6.34
N TYR A 27 8.26 -9.28 -5.32
CA TYR A 27 7.75 -9.53 -3.98
C TYR A 27 6.25 -9.21 -3.91
N LYS A 28 5.44 -10.16 -3.42
CA LYS A 28 4.01 -9.97 -3.17
C LYS A 28 3.66 -10.42 -1.76
N ARG A 29 2.93 -9.56 -1.04
CA ARG A 29 2.36 -9.90 0.26
C ARG A 29 0.90 -9.50 0.33
N ASN A 30 0.09 -10.42 0.85
CA ASN A 30 -1.28 -10.14 1.25
C ASN A 30 -1.31 -9.93 2.77
N LEU A 31 -1.88 -8.82 3.20
CA LEU A 31 -2.04 -8.46 4.60
C LEU A 31 -3.54 -8.44 4.92
N ILE A 32 -3.96 -9.24 5.89
CA ILE A 32 -5.31 -9.12 6.45
C ILE A 32 -5.37 -7.81 7.23
N LEU A 33 -6.33 -6.94 6.88
CA LEU A 33 -6.48 -5.67 7.58
C LEU A 33 -7.22 -5.87 8.91
N PRO A 34 -6.69 -5.32 10.02
CA PRO A 34 -7.45 -5.18 11.26
C PRO A 34 -8.76 -4.43 11.03
N GLN A 35 -9.77 -4.70 11.86
CA GLN A 35 -11.12 -4.15 11.70
C GLN A 35 -11.15 -2.61 11.63
N SER A 36 -10.25 -1.94 12.36
CA SER A 36 -10.09 -0.48 12.33
C SER A 36 -9.66 0.04 10.96
N LEU A 37 -8.85 -0.70 10.21
CA LEU A 37 -8.33 -0.29 8.90
C LEU A 37 -9.27 -0.68 7.74
N LYS A 38 -10.15 -1.68 7.94
CA LYS A 38 -11.04 -2.17 6.87
C LYS A 38 -11.93 -1.09 6.24
N ARG A 39 -12.31 -0.06 7.00
CA ARG A 39 -13.16 1.04 6.54
C ARG A 39 -12.38 2.28 6.06
N MET A 40 -11.05 2.23 6.10
CA MET A 40 -10.20 3.35 5.73
C MET A 40 -9.62 3.16 4.33
N VAL A 41 -9.30 4.27 3.67
CA VAL A 41 -8.63 4.26 2.37
C VAL A 41 -7.13 4.45 2.55
N VAL A 42 -6.35 3.88 1.64
CA VAL A 42 -4.91 4.19 1.56
C VAL A 42 -4.78 5.63 1.08
N ARG A 43 -4.05 6.44 1.84
CA ARG A 43 -3.77 7.84 1.53
C ARG A 43 -2.41 8.02 0.90
N GLU A 44 -1.45 7.26 1.40
CA GLU A 44 -0.07 7.39 1.03
C GLU A 44 0.64 6.07 1.24
N ALA A 45 1.62 5.80 0.38
CA ALA A 45 2.52 4.68 0.54
C ALA A 45 3.93 5.10 0.12
N ASN A 46 4.89 4.93 1.02
CA ASN A 46 6.25 5.42 0.84
C ASN A 46 7.26 4.45 1.42
N PHE A 47 8.44 4.43 0.81
CA PHE A 47 9.62 3.84 1.43
C PHE A 47 10.23 4.82 2.45
N ALA A 48 10.41 4.35 3.67
CA ALA A 48 11.15 4.98 4.75
C ALA A 48 12.35 4.08 5.09
N GLY A 49 13.52 4.39 4.51
CA GLY A 49 14.70 3.53 4.58
C GLY A 49 14.44 2.19 3.88
N ASP A 50 14.57 1.09 4.63
CA ASP A 50 14.27 -0.26 4.12
C ASP A 50 12.85 -0.71 4.47
N HIS A 51 11.97 0.19 4.92
CA HIS A 51 10.59 -0.12 5.26
C HIS A 51 9.59 0.53 4.31
N LEU A 52 8.52 -0.21 3.99
CA LEU A 52 7.29 0.39 3.44
C LEU A 52 6.37 0.82 4.57
N GLU A 53 5.98 2.09 4.53
CA GLU A 53 4.96 2.71 5.37
C GLU A 53 3.71 3.02 4.53
N ILE A 54 2.54 2.74 5.10
CA ILE A 54 1.24 2.91 4.46
C ILE A 54 0.35 3.70 5.42
N VAL A 55 -0.09 4.88 4.98
CA VAL A 55 -0.94 5.75 5.77
C VAL A 55 -2.40 5.52 5.38
N PHE A 56 -3.24 5.26 6.37
CA PHE A 56 -4.68 5.10 6.19
C PHE A 56 -5.42 6.34 6.69
N GLY A 57 -6.48 6.73 5.98
CA GLY A 57 -7.33 7.85 6.37
C GLY A 57 -8.80 7.64 6.01
N ARG A 58 -9.66 8.48 6.59
CA ARG A 58 -11.10 8.50 6.26
C ARG A 58 -11.37 9.40 5.06
N GLY A 59 -12.42 9.11 4.30
CA GLY A 59 -12.87 9.88 3.13
C GLY A 59 -12.71 9.10 1.82
N PRO A 60 -13.11 9.69 0.68
CA PRO A 60 -13.01 9.02 -0.62
C PRO A 60 -11.56 8.67 -0.94
N GLN A 61 -11.34 7.57 -1.69
CA GLN A 61 -10.04 7.23 -2.24
C GLN A 61 -9.51 8.47 -2.99
N PRO A 62 -8.25 8.90 -2.76
CA PRO A 62 -7.66 9.90 -3.64
C PRO A 62 -7.82 9.42 -5.08
N ALA A 63 -8.20 10.31 -5.99
CA ALA A 63 -8.12 9.98 -7.41
C ALA A 63 -6.67 9.54 -7.65
N ASP A 64 -6.50 8.32 -8.18
CA ASP A 64 -5.19 7.79 -8.53
C ASP A 64 -4.55 8.82 -9.47
N PRO A 65 -3.49 9.54 -9.06
CA PRO A 65 -2.88 10.51 -9.95
C PRO A 65 -2.45 9.73 -11.17
N GLU A 66 -3.02 10.12 -12.30
CA GLU A 66 -3.01 9.42 -13.57
C GLU A 66 -1.64 8.78 -13.80
N ARG A 67 -1.63 7.47 -14.07
CA ARG A 67 -0.49 6.77 -14.67
C ARG A 67 -0.25 7.39 -16.05
N GLY A 68 0.45 8.52 -16.08
CA GLY A 68 1.04 9.13 -17.28
C GLY A 68 2.35 8.44 -17.65
#